data_AF-A0A3S1F4L4-F1
#
_entry.id   AF-A0A3S1F4L4-F1
#
_cell.length_a   1.000
_cell.length_b   1.000
_cell.length_c   1.000
_cell.angle_alpha   90.00
_cell.angle_beta   90.00
_cell.angle_gamma   90.00
#
_symmetry.space_group_name_H-M   'P 1'
#
loop_
_entity.id
_entity.type
_entity.pdbx_description
1 polymer ?
#
loop_
_entity_poly.entity_id
_entity_poly.type
_entity_poly.pdbx_seq_one_letter_code
_entity_poly.pdbx_strand_id
1 'polypeptide(L)'
;MKKTDVLVTLIGMARAGLGFTPTDALACISELIEREDKQNPLHDANVERLLRLGACVWSLKHGMLAPPSSKDLLPQELKQPE
;
A
#
# COMPACT_ATOMS: atom_id res chain seq x y z
N MET A 1 11.69 -12.56 6.97
CA MET A 1 10.60 -13.04 6.08
C MET A 1 10.89 -12.56 4.66
N LYS A 2 10.83 -13.41 3.63
CA LYS A 2 11.05 -12.98 2.23
C LYS A 2 9.77 -12.35 1.67
N LYS A 3 9.88 -11.55 0.60
CA LYS A 3 8.74 -10.89 -0.06
C LYS A 3 7.62 -11.89 -0.44
N THR A 4 8.00 -13.08 -0.93
CA THR A 4 7.05 -14.13 -1.29
C THR A 4 6.27 -14.64 -0.07
N ASP A 5 6.95 -14.87 1.06
CA ASP A 5 6.31 -15.34 2.29
C ASP A 5 5.27 -14.32 2.78
N VAL A 6 5.60 -13.02 2.71
CA VAL A 6 4.68 -11.93 3.08
C VAL A 6 3.42 -11.95 2.23
N LEU A 7 3.55 -12.12 0.91
CA LEU A 7 2.40 -12.17 0.00
C LEU A 7 1.52 -13.41 0.23
N VAL A 8 2.14 -14.58 0.44
CA VAL A 8 1.42 -15.82 0.74
C VAL A 8 0.63 -15.67 2.03
N THR A 9 1.25 -15.13 3.08
CA THR A 9 0.57 -14.86 4.35
C THR A 9 -0.57 -13.87 4.19
N LEU A 10 -0.36 -12.76 3.47
CA LEU A 10 -1.39 -11.75 3.22
C LEU A 10 -2.62 -12.37 2.53
N ILE A 11 -2.41 -13.14 1.46
CA ILE A 11 -3.50 -13.81 0.73
C ILE A 11 -4.22 -14.80 1.65
N GLY A 12 -3.47 -15.54 2.47
CA GLY A 12 -4.03 -16.46 3.46
C GLY A 12 -4.95 -15.74 4.46
N MET A 13 -4.48 -14.63 5.04
CA MET A 13 -5.27 -13.82 5.98
C MET A 13 -6.52 -13.25 5.34
N ALA A 14 -6.41 -12.72 4.11
CA ALA A 14 -7.55 -12.18 3.37
C ALA A 14 -8.62 -13.24 3.12
N ARG A 15 -8.22 -14.44 2.68
CA ARG A 15 -9.15 -15.56 2.44
C ARG A 15 -9.82 -16.05 3.72
N ALA A 16 -9.11 -16.00 4.84
CA ALA A 16 -9.64 -16.37 6.14
C ALA A 16 -10.53 -15.28 6.78
N GLY A 17 -10.71 -14.12 6.14
CA GLY A 17 -11.46 -13.00 6.72
C GLY A 17 -10.78 -12.35 7.92
N LEU A 18 -9.45 -12.51 8.06
CA LEU A 18 -8.65 -11.97 9.16
C LEU A 18 -8.06 -10.59 8.84
N GLY A 19 -8.48 -9.98 7.73
CA GLY A 19 -8.11 -8.62 7.38
C GLY A 19 -8.89 -7.59 8.21
N PHE A 20 -8.31 -6.41 8.38
CA PHE A 20 -9.03 -5.27 8.94
C PHE A 20 -10.19 -4.83 8.04
N THR A 21 -11.25 -4.29 8.65
CA THR A 21 -12.19 -3.46 7.91
C THR A 21 -11.49 -2.18 7.42
N PRO A 22 -11.99 -1.49 6.39
CA PRO A 22 -11.39 -0.23 5.95
C PRO A 22 -11.28 0.82 7.07
N THR A 23 -12.24 0.86 8.00
CA THR A 23 -12.21 1.77 9.15
C THR A 23 -11.10 1.38 10.13
N ASP A 24 -10.99 0.09 10.46
CA ASP A 24 -9.95 -0.40 11.40
C ASP A 24 -8.55 -0.25 10.80
N ALA A 25 -8.41 -0.43 9.48
CA ALA A 25 -7.15 -0.20 8.79
C ALA A 25 -6.71 1.27 8.86
N LEU A 26 -7.64 2.22 8.71
CA LEU A 26 -7.34 3.65 8.88
C LEU A 26 -6.92 3.98 10.31
N ALA A 27 -7.62 3.43 11.32
CA ALA A 27 -7.25 3.61 12.72
C ALA A 27 -5.86 3.05 13.02
N CYS A 28 -5.56 1.84 12.53
CA CYS A 28 -4.24 1.22 12.67
C CYS A 28 -3.14 2.05 12.01
N ILE A 29 -3.38 2.63 10.83
CA ILE A 29 -2.42 3.53 10.16
C ILE A 29 -2.17 4.78 11.01
N SER A 30 -3.21 5.37 11.60
CA SER A 30 -3.06 6.51 12.52
C SER A 30 -2.20 6.15 13.74
N GLU A 31 -2.46 4.99 14.37
CA GLU A 31 -1.63 4.50 15.48
C GLU A 31 -0.16 4.26 15.07
N LEU A 32 0.08 3.77 13.85
CA LEU A 32 1.45 3.58 13.35
C LEU A 32 2.18 4.90 13.14
N ILE A 33 1.49 5.94 12.65
CA ILE A 33 2.06 7.29 12.50
C ILE A 33 2.41 7.88 13.87
N GLU A 34 1.54 7.72 14.86
CA GLU A 34 1.80 8.21 16.23
C GLU A 34 3.02 7.55 16.89
N ARG A 35 3.29 6.29 16.53
CA ARG A 35 4.42 5.50 17.03
C ARG A 35 5.72 5.73 16.25
N GLU A 36 5.68 6.44 15.13
CA GLU A 36 6.87 6.69 14.32
C GLU A 36 7.88 7.54 15.11
N ASP A 37 9.14 7.11 15.12
CA ASP A 37 10.21 7.85 15.80
C ASP A 37 10.47 9.18 15.08
N LYS A 38 10.27 10.28 15.80
CA LYS A 38 10.48 11.65 15.29
C LYS A 38 11.97 11.98 15.09
N GLN A 39 12.87 11.22 15.70
CA GLN A 39 14.32 11.40 15.54
C GLN A 39 14.88 10.60 14.36
N ASN A 40 14.08 9.70 13.78
CA ASN A 40 14.48 8.96 12.59
C ASN A 40 14.59 9.92 11.39
N PRO A 41 15.74 10.00 10.69
CA PRO A 41 15.88 10.82 9.49
C PRO A 41 14.90 10.46 8.36
N LEU A 42 14.30 9.26 8.41
CA LEU A 42 13.28 8.79 7.47
C LEU A 42 11.84 9.02 7.97
N HIS A 43 11.64 9.72 9.09
CA HIS A 43 10.32 9.95 9.70
C HIS A 43 9.30 10.43 8.66
N ASP A 44 9.58 11.54 7.98
CA ASP A 44 8.67 12.13 7.00
C ASP A 44 8.34 11.17 5.87
N ALA A 45 9.34 10.42 5.37
CA ALA A 45 9.14 9.45 4.30
C ALA A 45 8.30 8.24 4.76
N ASN A 46 8.43 7.83 6.02
CA ASN A 46 7.64 6.75 6.60
C ASN A 46 6.20 7.19 6.85
N VAL A 47 6.01 8.37 7.44
CA VAL A 47 4.69 8.99 7.63
C VAL A 47 3.99 9.17 6.28
N GLU A 48 4.69 9.66 5.26
CA GLU A 48 4.13 9.80 3.92
C GLU A 48 3.67 8.46 3.32
N ARG A 49 4.47 7.39 3.45
CA ARG A 49 4.07 6.06 2.99
C ARG A 49 2.81 5.56 3.70
N LEU A 50 2.72 5.76 5.01
CA LEU A 50 1.54 5.40 5.81
C LEU A 50 0.30 6.21 5.37
N LEU A 51 0.46 7.52 5.15
CA LEU A 51 -0.62 8.38 4.64
C LEU A 51 -1.10 7.93 3.25
N ARG A 52 -0.18 7.56 2.35
CA ARG A 52 -0.53 7.03 1.02
C ARG A 52 -1.28 5.70 1.10
N LEU A 53 -0.95 4.83 2.05
CA LEU A 53 -1.73 3.62 2.33
C LEU A 53 -3.13 3.96 2.84
N GLY A 54 -3.24 4.94 3.74
CA GLY A 54 -4.54 5.41 4.25
C GLY A 54 -5.43 5.97 3.14
N ALA A 55 -4.85 6.77 2.25
CA ALA A 55 -5.55 7.29 1.08
C ALA A 55 -6.04 6.17 0.14
N CYS A 56 -5.23 5.12 -0.07
CA CYS A 56 -5.63 3.94 -0.84
C CYS A 56 -6.84 3.24 -0.21
N VAL A 57 -6.79 2.96 1.09
CA VAL A 57 -7.90 2.32 1.83
C VAL A 57 -9.17 3.17 1.76
N TRP A 58 -9.05 4.49 1.95
CA TRP A 58 -10.17 5.42 1.85
C TRP A 58 -10.81 5.38 0.46
N SER A 59 -10.00 5.46 -0.58
CA SER A 59 -10.43 5.41 -1.96
C SER A 59 -11.17 4.11 -2.30
N LEU A 60 -10.62 2.96 -1.87
CA LEU A 60 -11.26 1.65 -2.05
C LEU A 60 -12.62 1.57 -1.36
N LYS A 61 -12.73 2.08 -0.13
CA LYS A 61 -14.00 2.12 0.62
C LYS A 61 -15.09 2.93 -0.10
N HIS A 62 -14.72 4.01 -0.78
CA HIS A 62 -15.66 4.94 -1.42
C HIS A 62 -15.85 4.68 -2.92
N GLY A 63 -15.31 3.58 -3.45
CA GLY A 63 -15.38 3.27 -4.88
C GLY A 63 -14.61 4.25 -5.77
N MET A 64 -13.73 5.06 -5.18
CA MET A 64 -12.88 6.03 -5.88
C MET A 64 -11.63 5.32 -6.41
N LEU A 65 -11.80 4.44 -7.40
CA LEU A 65 -10.65 3.80 -8.04
C LEU A 65 -9.81 4.89 -8.71
N ALA A 66 -8.58 5.07 -8.24
CA ALA A 66 -7.63 5.95 -8.90
C ALA A 66 -7.46 5.47 -10.35
N PRO A 67 -7.43 6.37 -11.35
CA PRO A 67 -7.05 5.98 -12.70
C PRO A 67 -5.67 5.32 -12.63
N PRO A 68 -5.41 4.26 -13.44
CA PRO A 68 -4.11 3.63 -13.47
C PRO A 68 -3.05 4.72 -13.73
N SER A 69 -2.01 4.74 -12.89
CA SER A 69 -0.85 5.61 -13.13
C SER A 69 -0.38 5.36 -14.56
N SER A 70 -0.36 6.39 -15.41
CA SER A 70 0.02 6.31 -16.83
C SER A 70 1.43 5.74 -17.08
N LYS A 71 2.20 5.45 -16.03
CA LYS A 71 3.49 4.77 -16.10
C LYS A 71 3.39 3.25 -16.37
N ASP A 72 2.23 2.63 -16.11
CA ASP A 72 2.02 1.19 -16.34
C ASP A 72 1.43 0.85 -17.72
N LEU A 73 1.23 1.85 -18.59
CA LEU A 73 0.55 1.72 -19.88
C LEU A 73 1.44 1.93 -21.11
N LEU A 74 2.77 2.01 -20.95
CA LEU A 74 3.67 1.92 -22.10
C LEU A 74 4.01 0.45 -22.37
N PRO A 75 3.56 -0.15 -23.49
CA PRO A 75 4.21 -1.34 -24.02
C PRO A 75 5.70 -1.02 -24.17
N GLN A 76 6.57 -1.85 -23.60
CA GLN A 76 7.97 -1.82 -23.97
C GLN A 76 8.03 -2.09 -25.48
N GLU A 77 8.40 -1.07 -26.25
CA GLU A 77 8.68 -1.14 -27.67
C GLU A 77 9.67 -2.28 -27.92
N LEU A 78 9.14 -3.42 -28.33
CA LEU A 78 9.90 -4.54 -28.81
C LEU A 78 10.15 -4.32 -30.30
N LYS A 79 11.29 -3.73 -30.66
CA LYS A 79 11.82 -3.90 -32.02
C LYS A 79 13.35 -3.97 -32.03
N GLN A 80 13.81 -5.09 -32.58
CA GLN A 80 15.17 -5.61 -32.64
C GLN A 80 16.12 -4.74 -33.49
N PRO A 81 17.44 -4.84 -33.27
CA PRO A 81 18.44 -4.27 -34.17
C PRO A 81 18.50 -5.07 -35.50
N GLU A 82 18.59 -4.34 -36.62
CA GLU A 82 18.99 -4.84 -37.95
C GLU A 82 20.48 -5.20 -38.01
#